data_AF-A0A942KV51-F1
#
_entry.id   AF-A0A942KV51-F1
#
_cell.length_a   1.000
_cell.length_b   1.000
_cell.length_c   1.000
_cell.angle_alpha   90.00
_cell.angle_beta   90.00
_cell.angle_gamma   90.00
#
_symmetry.space_group_name_H-M   'P 1'
#
loop_
_entity.id
_entity.type
_entity.pdbx_description
1 polymer ?
#
loop_
_entity_poly.entity_id
_entity_poly.type
_entity_poly.pdbx_seq_one_letter_code
_entity_poly.pdbx_strand_id
1 'polypeptide(L)'
;MRTSAAGVLSLLMLGGPAAAQDAGPLSAIDWLSQSVATPVAAGTFAPSVDEPPVAEAGGAVPATVTTSPLDGPSPDGVGLIAPAVSGLPKDLWGAGLTREIAERLITHPDDDLPALRQLFLTMLLAEVAAPIDAGGRGELLQARIDKLLAMGALEQAAALIEAAGATTPDLFRRAFDVALLTGAEDRACQSMADAPHLAPTVPARIFCLARSGDWDTAALTIRTSRALNQITADQETLLSRFLDPDLFEGEPVPPAPSPVTPLDWMIYAAIGEPLPTEGLPIAFSYAEIGPRAGWKARIEAAERLTRAGTIPPNVILGLYTERDPAASGGVWDRVAAFQAFDAAMMAGDAARVQATLPEVWARMQEVELEVPFATLFGKALQELPLTGTAASIAFRVGLLSPQAELAARRHAPTNTEDAFLAALAVSDATSAVPPDSLARAIQAAFRAPAPSTEAQALLDGNRKGEAIVVAIDNIARGVQGDLRGVTEGLSLLRLAGLESVARRTALELMILERRG
;
A
#
# COMPACT_ATOMS: atom_id res chain seq x y z
N MET A 1 29.44 44.00 -61.85
CA MET A 1 30.53 43.00 -61.85
C MET A 1 30.58 42.36 -60.47
N ARG A 2 30.63 41.01 -60.44
CA ARG A 2 30.96 40.11 -59.32
C ARG A 2 29.85 39.77 -58.29
N THR A 3 29.15 38.71 -58.69
CA THR A 3 28.50 37.59 -57.98
C THR A 3 29.01 37.19 -56.58
N SER A 4 28.07 36.83 -55.69
CA SER A 4 27.96 35.57 -54.89
C SER A 4 26.78 35.75 -53.92
N ALA A 5 25.61 35.13 -54.07
CA ALA A 5 25.22 33.72 -53.94
C ALA A 5 25.03 33.23 -52.48
N ALA A 6 23.83 32.68 -52.22
CA ALA A 6 23.36 31.89 -51.07
C ALA A 6 23.10 32.62 -49.75
N GLY A 7 21.98 32.45 -49.04
CA GLY A 7 20.83 31.57 -49.23
C GLY A 7 19.75 31.91 -48.19
N VAL A 8 18.49 31.92 -48.63
CA VAL A 8 17.31 32.06 -47.77
C VAL A 8 16.96 30.67 -47.25
N LEU A 9 17.08 30.46 -45.93
CA LEU A 9 16.65 29.23 -45.26
C LEU A 9 15.16 29.35 -44.96
N SER A 10 14.31 28.72 -45.78
CA SER A 10 12.89 28.54 -45.50
C SER A 10 12.70 27.45 -44.45
N LEU A 11 12.09 27.80 -43.31
CA LEU A 11 11.67 26.88 -42.26
C LEU A 11 10.53 25.99 -42.81
N LEU A 12 10.84 24.72 -43.10
CA LEU A 12 9.85 23.66 -43.32
C LEU A 12 9.54 23.02 -41.97
N MET A 13 8.36 23.31 -41.42
CA MET A 13 7.81 22.55 -40.29
C MET A 13 7.37 21.17 -40.79
N LEU A 14 8.19 20.16 -40.52
CA LEU A 14 7.81 18.75 -40.61
C LEU A 14 7.05 18.38 -39.33
N GLY A 15 5.73 18.32 -39.41
CA GLY A 15 4.90 17.64 -38.42
C GLY A 15 5.17 16.14 -38.50
N GLY A 16 5.88 15.60 -37.52
CA GLY A 16 5.99 14.16 -37.32
C GLY A 16 4.67 13.56 -36.85
N PRO A 17 4.40 12.27 -37.13
CA PRO A 17 3.21 11.62 -36.61
C PRO A 17 3.33 11.56 -35.08
N ALA A 18 2.31 12.05 -34.38
CA ALA A 18 2.13 11.73 -32.98
C ALA A 18 1.91 10.22 -32.90
N ALA A 19 2.91 9.48 -32.42
CA ALA A 19 2.69 8.13 -31.95
C ALA A 19 1.67 8.25 -30.80
N ALA A 20 0.49 7.65 -30.99
CA ALA A 20 -0.40 7.39 -29.88
C ALA A 20 0.40 6.58 -28.86
N GLN A 21 0.65 7.17 -27.69
CA GLN A 21 1.14 6.42 -26.55
C GLN A 21 0.04 5.46 -26.17
N ASP A 22 0.16 4.19 -26.57
CA ASP A 22 -0.49 3.11 -25.85
C ASP A 22 -0.05 3.28 -24.39
N ALA A 23 -0.98 3.70 -23.54
CA ALA A 23 -0.76 3.73 -22.11
C ALA A 23 -0.47 2.29 -21.70
N GLY A 24 0.79 1.98 -21.43
CA GLY A 24 1.22 0.69 -20.90
C GLY A 24 0.43 0.34 -19.63
N PRO A 25 0.45 -0.92 -19.19
CA PRO A 25 -0.28 -1.35 -18.00
C PRO A 25 0.07 -0.42 -16.81
N LEU A 26 -0.98 0.11 -16.17
CA LEU A 26 -0.88 1.00 -15.01
C LEU A 26 -0.35 0.20 -13.80
N SER A 27 0.98 0.02 -13.73
CA SER A 27 1.64 -0.49 -12.53
C SER A 27 2.03 0.69 -11.64
N ALA A 28 1.56 0.66 -10.40
CA ALA A 28 1.89 1.67 -9.38
C ALA A 28 3.32 1.60 -8.87
N ILE A 29 4.04 0.51 -9.18
CA ILE A 29 5.32 0.19 -8.55
C ILE A 29 6.37 -0.08 -9.62
N ASP A 30 7.48 0.65 -9.56
CA ASP A 30 8.55 0.58 -10.56
C ASP A 30 9.12 -0.84 -10.73
N TRP A 31 9.28 -1.59 -9.63
CA TRP A 31 9.77 -2.97 -9.71
C TRP A 31 8.73 -3.93 -10.31
N LEU A 32 7.43 -3.71 -10.09
CA LEU A 32 6.38 -4.49 -10.77
C LEU A 32 6.41 -4.18 -12.27
N SER A 33 6.64 -2.92 -12.67
CA SER A 33 6.74 -2.52 -14.07
C SER A 33 7.89 -3.23 -14.80
N GLN A 34 9.01 -3.52 -14.11
CA GLN A 34 10.10 -4.32 -14.66
C GLN A 34 9.81 -5.83 -14.67
N SER A 35 9.05 -6.35 -13.70
CA SER A 35 8.45 -7.69 -13.76
C SER A 35 7.42 -7.84 -14.90
N VAL A 36 6.86 -6.73 -15.41
CA VAL A 36 5.82 -6.67 -16.46
C VAL A 36 6.40 -6.58 -17.88
N ALA A 37 7.71 -6.39 -18.05
CA ALA A 37 8.34 -6.37 -19.38
C ALA A 37 8.14 -7.72 -20.10
N THR A 38 7.13 -7.79 -20.97
CA THR A 38 6.85 -8.96 -21.81
C THR A 38 8.09 -9.27 -22.64
N PRO A 39 8.51 -10.55 -22.73
CA PRO A 39 9.46 -10.95 -23.75
C PRO A 39 8.89 -10.48 -25.09
N VAL A 40 9.73 -9.86 -25.92
CA VAL A 40 9.32 -9.49 -27.28
C VAL A 40 8.71 -10.73 -27.92
N ALA A 41 7.39 -10.70 -28.16
CA ALA A 41 6.73 -11.81 -28.83
C ALA A 41 7.48 -12.03 -30.15
N ALA A 42 8.04 -13.22 -30.34
CA ALA A 42 8.56 -13.61 -31.63
C ALA A 42 7.43 -13.41 -32.62
N GLY A 43 7.57 -12.43 -33.51
CA GLY A 43 6.49 -11.95 -34.36
C GLY A 43 5.77 -13.13 -35.00
N THR A 44 4.50 -13.33 -34.64
CA THR A 44 3.62 -14.21 -35.38
C THR A 44 3.50 -13.59 -36.77
N PHE A 45 4.20 -14.18 -37.75
CA PHE A 45 3.93 -13.93 -39.16
C PHE A 45 2.52 -14.44 -39.45
N ALA A 46 1.51 -13.61 -39.22
CA ALA A 46 0.22 -13.78 -39.84
C ALA A 46 0.39 -13.44 -41.33
N PRO A 47 0.03 -14.33 -42.27
CA PRO A 47 0.02 -13.97 -43.68
C PRO A 47 -0.98 -12.82 -43.86
N SER A 48 -0.52 -11.70 -44.43
CA SER A 48 -1.40 -10.60 -44.82
C SER A 48 -2.33 -11.09 -45.92
N VAL A 49 -3.58 -11.36 -45.56
CA VAL A 49 -4.66 -11.51 -46.52
C VAL A 49 -5.08 -10.09 -46.92
N ASP A 50 -4.75 -9.72 -48.15
CA ASP A 50 -5.09 -8.42 -48.74
C ASP A 50 -6.54 -8.47 -49.24
N GLU A 51 -7.49 -8.24 -48.33
CA GLU A 51 -8.91 -8.09 -48.67
C GLU A 51 -9.26 -6.59 -48.75
N PRO A 52 -9.95 -6.13 -49.81
CA PRO A 52 -10.27 -4.72 -49.97
C PRO A 52 -11.22 -4.24 -48.85
N PRO A 53 -11.04 -3.01 -48.34
CA PRO A 53 -11.85 -2.48 -47.24
C PRO A 53 -13.31 -2.30 -47.68
N VAL A 54 -14.25 -2.83 -46.89
CA VAL A 54 -15.71 -2.77 -47.15
C VAL A 54 -16.35 -1.47 -46.63
N ALA A 55 -15.56 -0.48 -46.20
CA ALA A 55 -16.06 0.82 -45.74
C ALA A 55 -15.12 1.97 -46.16
N GLU A 56 -15.71 3.11 -46.57
CA GLU A 56 -14.96 4.33 -46.91
C GLU A 56 -14.22 4.91 -45.69
N ALA A 57 -13.03 5.45 -45.94
CA ALA A 57 -12.20 6.12 -44.94
C ALA A 57 -12.95 7.32 -44.33
N GLY A 58 -13.36 7.19 -43.06
CA GLY A 58 -14.06 8.22 -42.29
C GLY A 58 -15.46 7.83 -41.79
N GLY A 59 -15.99 6.66 -42.15
CA GLY A 59 -17.28 6.16 -41.69
C GLY A 59 -17.20 5.45 -40.34
N ALA A 60 -17.52 6.16 -39.26
CA ALA A 60 -17.72 5.68 -37.88
C ALA A 60 -16.51 5.00 -37.21
N VAL A 61 -15.89 5.71 -36.26
CA VAL A 61 -15.05 5.07 -35.23
C VAL A 61 -15.93 4.04 -34.50
N PRO A 62 -15.52 2.78 -34.38
CA PRO A 62 -16.28 1.81 -33.60
C PRO A 62 -16.43 2.38 -32.17
N ALA A 63 -17.67 2.56 -31.71
CA ALA A 63 -17.88 2.78 -30.29
C ALA A 63 -17.24 1.61 -29.54
N THR A 64 -16.48 1.88 -28.48
CA THR A 64 -15.87 0.85 -27.66
C THR A 64 -16.97 -0.04 -27.11
N VAL A 65 -17.14 -1.23 -27.69
CA VAL A 65 -18.16 -2.19 -27.25
C VAL A 65 -17.60 -2.90 -26.03
N THR A 66 -18.12 -2.55 -24.85
CA THR A 66 -17.84 -3.29 -23.61
C THR A 66 -18.64 -4.59 -23.62
N THR A 67 -17.97 -5.71 -23.87
CA THR A 67 -18.58 -7.04 -23.71
C THR A 67 -18.31 -7.54 -22.30
N SER A 68 -19.33 -7.61 -21.45
CA SER A 68 -19.24 -8.36 -20.20
C SER A 68 -19.56 -9.84 -20.46
N PRO A 69 -18.76 -10.79 -19.96
CA PRO A 69 -19.17 -12.19 -19.91
C PRO A 69 -20.50 -12.30 -19.15
N LEU A 70 -21.50 -12.95 -19.73
CA LEU A 70 -22.83 -13.04 -19.13
C LEU A 70 -22.87 -13.88 -17.83
N ASP A 71 -21.89 -14.76 -17.61
CA ASP A 71 -22.02 -15.87 -16.66
C ASP A 71 -20.95 -15.92 -15.54
N GLY A 72 -20.23 -14.82 -15.28
CA GLY A 72 -19.22 -14.76 -14.20
C GLY A 72 -19.22 -13.44 -13.42
N PRO A 73 -18.90 -13.46 -12.10
CA PRO A 73 -18.71 -12.22 -11.34
C PRO A 73 -17.54 -11.42 -11.92
N SER A 74 -17.70 -10.10 -12.02
CA SER A 74 -16.64 -9.21 -12.52
C SER A 74 -15.43 -9.25 -11.57
N PRO A 75 -14.19 -9.44 -12.07
CA PRO A 75 -12.99 -9.41 -11.25
C PRO A 75 -12.84 -8.11 -10.45
N ASP A 76 -13.27 -6.98 -11.04
CA ASP A 76 -13.20 -5.65 -10.43
C ASP A 76 -14.11 -5.47 -9.21
N GLY A 77 -15.06 -6.39 -8.99
CA GLY A 77 -15.92 -6.41 -7.81
C GLY A 77 -15.43 -7.33 -6.68
N VAL A 78 -14.38 -8.12 -6.91
CA VAL A 78 -13.85 -9.05 -5.90
C VAL A 78 -13.34 -8.28 -4.67
N GLY A 79 -13.57 -8.83 -3.48
CA GLY A 79 -13.09 -8.28 -2.22
C GLY A 79 -13.09 -9.30 -1.11
N LEU A 80 -12.43 -8.94 0.00
CA LEU A 80 -12.31 -9.75 1.22
C LEU A 80 -13.23 -9.27 2.34
N ILE A 81 -13.69 -8.01 2.28
CA ILE A 81 -14.48 -7.39 3.32
C ILE A 81 -15.88 -7.08 2.78
N ALA A 82 -16.89 -7.81 3.26
CA ALA A 82 -18.27 -7.60 2.87
C ALA A 82 -18.77 -6.19 3.28
N PRO A 83 -19.73 -5.59 2.55
CA PRO A 83 -20.30 -4.26 2.85
C PRO A 83 -20.76 -4.07 4.31
N ALA A 84 -21.32 -5.12 4.92
CA ALA A 84 -21.80 -5.08 6.30
C ALA A 84 -20.67 -4.90 7.33
N VAL A 85 -19.44 -5.31 6.99
CA VAL A 85 -18.26 -5.21 7.86
C VAL A 85 -17.46 -3.94 7.54
N SER A 86 -17.31 -3.60 6.27
CA SER A 86 -16.56 -2.40 5.84
C SER A 86 -17.28 -1.10 6.19
N GLY A 87 -18.61 -1.12 6.28
CA GLY A 87 -19.43 0.09 6.36
C GLY A 87 -19.49 0.88 5.05
N LEU A 88 -18.92 0.34 3.97
CA LEU A 88 -18.94 0.93 2.64
C LEU A 88 -20.13 0.37 1.84
N PRO A 89 -20.84 1.21 1.06
CA PRO A 89 -21.96 0.75 0.25
C PRO A 89 -21.49 -0.16 -0.90
N LYS A 90 -22.34 -1.10 -1.30
CA LYS A 90 -22.03 -2.02 -2.41
C LYS A 90 -21.78 -1.27 -3.72
N ASP A 91 -22.51 -0.19 -3.99
CA ASP A 91 -22.39 0.64 -5.18
C ASP A 91 -21.34 1.76 -5.02
N LEU A 92 -20.25 1.49 -4.28
CA LEU A 92 -19.22 2.47 -3.90
C LEU A 92 -18.77 3.37 -5.07
N TRP A 93 -18.49 2.77 -6.23
CA TRP A 93 -17.97 3.47 -7.41
C TRP A 93 -19.06 4.09 -8.29
N GLY A 94 -20.29 3.56 -8.23
CA GLY A 94 -21.44 4.00 -9.01
C GLY A 94 -21.14 4.25 -10.49
N ALA A 95 -21.32 5.49 -10.94
CA ALA A 95 -21.11 5.94 -12.32
C ALA A 95 -19.67 6.39 -12.62
N GLY A 96 -18.72 6.13 -11.72
CA GLY A 96 -17.31 6.44 -11.94
C GLY A 96 -16.70 5.61 -13.07
N LEU A 97 -15.62 6.14 -13.66
CA LEU A 97 -14.88 5.47 -14.73
C LEU A 97 -13.77 4.61 -14.14
N THR A 98 -13.70 3.35 -14.56
CA THR A 98 -12.74 2.35 -14.04
C THR A 98 -11.31 2.88 -14.03
N ARG A 99 -10.90 3.53 -15.13
CA ARG A 99 -9.53 4.05 -15.28
C ARG A 99 -9.26 5.25 -14.38
N GLU A 100 -10.20 6.18 -14.23
CA GLU A 100 -10.03 7.34 -13.34
C GLU A 100 -9.92 6.90 -11.87
N ILE A 101 -10.73 5.89 -11.48
CA ILE A 101 -10.67 5.31 -10.14
C ILE A 101 -9.33 4.63 -9.92
N ALA A 102 -8.90 3.77 -10.86
CA ALA A 102 -7.62 3.07 -10.79
C ALA A 102 -6.44 4.03 -10.66
N GLU A 103 -6.38 5.06 -11.51
CA GLU A 103 -5.36 6.10 -11.46
C GLU A 103 -5.33 6.78 -10.09
N ARG A 104 -6.48 7.21 -9.55
CA ARG A 104 -6.55 7.86 -8.23
C ARG A 104 -6.08 6.96 -7.09
N LEU A 105 -6.47 5.68 -7.10
CA LEU A 105 -6.04 4.72 -6.07
C LEU A 105 -4.53 4.50 -6.10
N ILE A 106 -3.95 4.42 -7.30
CA ILE A 106 -2.51 4.23 -7.50
C ILE A 106 -1.72 5.46 -7.04
N THR A 107 -2.16 6.66 -7.41
CA THR A 107 -1.43 7.90 -7.14
C THR A 107 -1.62 8.46 -5.74
N HIS A 108 -2.58 7.92 -4.97
CA HIS A 108 -2.81 8.33 -3.59
C HIS A 108 -1.52 8.16 -2.76
N PRO A 109 -1.10 9.14 -1.95
CA PRO A 109 0.11 9.03 -1.14
C PRO A 109 0.01 7.97 -0.03
N ASP A 110 1.12 7.58 0.61
CA ASP A 110 1.14 6.55 1.66
C ASP A 110 1.20 7.14 3.10
N ASP A 111 1.43 8.45 3.23
CA ASP A 111 1.70 9.18 4.48
C ASP A 111 0.44 9.69 5.19
N ASP A 112 -0.63 8.91 5.14
CA ASP A 112 -1.89 9.21 5.81
C ASP A 112 -1.85 9.12 7.33
N LEU A 113 -2.83 9.76 7.98
CA LEU A 113 -3.17 9.48 9.38
C LEU A 113 -3.65 8.02 9.53
N PRO A 114 -3.38 7.34 10.64
CA PRO A 114 -3.72 5.92 10.83
C PRO A 114 -5.19 5.57 10.54
N ALA A 115 -6.16 6.39 10.95
CA ALA A 115 -7.58 6.16 10.68
C ALA A 115 -7.93 6.25 9.18
N LEU A 116 -7.29 7.18 8.45
CA LEU A 116 -7.50 7.34 7.01
C LEU A 116 -6.81 6.21 6.23
N ARG A 117 -5.59 5.85 6.61
CA ARG A 117 -4.89 4.69 6.07
C ARG A 117 -5.71 3.41 6.24
N GLN A 118 -6.30 3.20 7.42
CA GLN A 118 -7.17 2.05 7.67
C GLN A 118 -8.45 2.08 6.81
N LEU A 119 -9.06 3.26 6.62
CA LEU A 119 -10.20 3.43 5.72
C LEU A 119 -9.80 3.09 4.27
N PHE A 120 -8.65 3.59 3.81
CA PHE A 120 -8.13 3.33 2.48
C PHE A 120 -7.84 1.85 2.25
N LEU A 121 -7.16 1.17 3.18
CA LEU A 121 -6.98 -0.29 3.16
C LEU A 121 -8.32 -1.03 3.12
N THR A 122 -9.32 -0.56 3.87
CA THR A 122 -10.67 -1.14 3.85
C THR A 122 -11.32 -0.97 2.46
N MET A 123 -11.15 0.18 1.80
CA MET A 123 -11.61 0.40 0.43
C MET A 123 -10.92 -0.52 -0.58
N LEU A 124 -9.59 -0.69 -0.46
CA LEU A 124 -8.82 -1.60 -1.32
C LEU A 124 -9.21 -3.07 -1.14
N LEU A 125 -9.82 -3.46 -0.02
CA LEU A 125 -10.19 -4.84 0.29
C LEU A 125 -11.71 -5.08 0.28
N ALA A 126 -12.52 -4.05 0.09
CA ALA A 126 -13.98 -4.16 0.12
C ALA A 126 -14.51 -4.97 -1.07
N GLU A 127 -15.52 -5.80 -0.82
CA GLU A 127 -16.36 -6.38 -1.87
C GLU A 127 -17.37 -5.32 -2.31
N VAL A 128 -17.28 -4.87 -3.56
CA VAL A 128 -18.09 -3.78 -4.11
C VAL A 128 -18.52 -4.12 -5.54
N ALA A 129 -19.54 -3.46 -6.05
CA ALA A 129 -19.91 -3.57 -7.45
C ALA A 129 -18.81 -2.96 -8.33
N ALA A 130 -18.42 -3.68 -9.38
CA ALA A 130 -17.54 -3.16 -10.41
C ALA A 130 -18.15 -1.91 -11.07
N PRO A 131 -17.34 -0.92 -11.47
CA PRO A 131 -17.83 0.19 -12.29
C PRO A 131 -18.47 -0.31 -13.58
N ILE A 132 -19.43 0.47 -14.11
CA ILE A 132 -20.24 0.06 -15.26
C ILE A 132 -19.39 -0.17 -16.52
N ASP A 133 -18.27 0.54 -16.65
CA ASP A 133 -17.35 0.49 -17.80
C ASP A 133 -16.19 -0.53 -17.65
N ALA A 134 -16.18 -1.32 -16.57
CA ALA A 134 -15.09 -2.25 -16.26
C ALA A 134 -14.89 -3.33 -17.36
N GLY A 135 -15.98 -3.81 -17.95
CA GLY A 135 -15.96 -4.78 -19.04
C GLY A 135 -15.30 -6.12 -18.69
N GLY A 136 -15.17 -6.45 -17.39
CA GLY A 136 -14.60 -7.71 -16.91
C GLY A 136 -13.08 -7.84 -17.05
N ARG A 137 -12.36 -6.74 -17.31
CA ARG A 137 -10.90 -6.74 -17.55
C ARG A 137 -10.05 -6.87 -16.28
N GLY A 138 -10.61 -6.58 -15.10
CA GLY A 138 -9.85 -6.66 -13.85
C GLY A 138 -8.85 -5.52 -13.66
N GLU A 139 -8.99 -4.41 -14.37
CA GLU A 139 -8.08 -3.25 -14.29
C GLU A 139 -8.10 -2.60 -12.90
N LEU A 140 -9.28 -2.45 -12.31
CA LEU A 140 -9.43 -1.90 -10.97
C LEU A 140 -8.96 -2.91 -9.91
N LEU A 141 -9.20 -4.21 -10.11
CA LEU A 141 -8.64 -5.24 -9.24
C LEU A 141 -7.11 -5.18 -9.24
N GLN A 142 -6.48 -5.09 -10.42
CA GLN A 142 -5.02 -4.95 -10.53
C GLN A 142 -4.51 -3.69 -9.84
N ALA A 143 -5.16 -2.54 -10.05
CA ALA A 143 -4.78 -1.29 -9.38
C ALA A 143 -4.87 -1.39 -7.84
N ARG A 144 -5.92 -2.07 -7.33
CA ARG A 144 -6.06 -2.31 -5.88
C ARG A 144 -4.95 -3.20 -5.34
N ILE A 145 -4.60 -4.28 -6.05
CA ILE A 145 -3.49 -5.16 -5.69
C ILE A 145 -2.17 -4.38 -5.69
N ASP A 146 -1.89 -3.64 -6.75
CA ASP A 146 -0.65 -2.86 -6.87
C ASP A 146 -0.52 -1.84 -5.74
N LYS A 147 -1.61 -1.17 -5.39
CA LYS A 147 -1.61 -0.26 -4.26
C LYS A 147 -1.39 -0.99 -2.92
N LEU A 148 -1.99 -2.17 -2.71
CA LEU A 148 -1.72 -2.99 -1.52
C LEU A 148 -0.23 -3.38 -1.43
N LEU A 149 0.38 -3.78 -2.55
CA LEU A 149 1.80 -4.10 -2.61
C LEU A 149 2.66 -2.88 -2.31
N ALA A 150 2.31 -1.70 -2.84
CA ALA A 150 3.02 -0.45 -2.59
C ALA A 150 2.99 -0.06 -1.10
N MET A 151 1.88 -0.34 -0.42
CA MET A 151 1.71 -0.11 1.02
C MET A 151 2.36 -1.19 1.91
N GLY A 152 2.84 -2.30 1.33
CA GLY A 152 3.40 -3.43 2.08
C GLY A 152 2.35 -4.38 2.66
N ALA A 153 1.11 -4.35 2.15
CA ALA A 153 0.00 -5.21 2.54
C ALA A 153 0.02 -6.54 1.77
N LEU A 154 1.13 -7.29 1.89
CA LEU A 154 1.38 -8.49 1.09
C LEU A 154 0.40 -9.63 1.38
N GLU A 155 0.06 -9.89 2.64
CA GLU A 155 -0.90 -10.94 3.00
C GLU A 155 -2.30 -10.61 2.45
N GLN A 156 -2.68 -9.33 2.52
CA GLN A 156 -3.97 -8.85 2.02
C GLN A 156 -4.02 -8.91 0.49
N ALA A 157 -2.93 -8.55 -0.19
CA ALA A 157 -2.80 -8.72 -1.63
C ALA A 157 -2.87 -10.21 -2.03
N ALA A 158 -2.15 -11.09 -1.33
CA ALA A 158 -2.20 -12.54 -1.56
C ALA A 158 -3.63 -13.08 -1.46
N ALA A 159 -4.33 -12.74 -0.38
CA ALA A 159 -5.69 -13.18 -0.16
C ALA A 159 -6.67 -12.63 -1.21
N LEU A 160 -6.49 -11.38 -1.65
CA LEU A 160 -7.33 -10.79 -2.69
C LEU A 160 -7.10 -11.45 -4.06
N ILE A 161 -5.84 -11.78 -4.39
CA ILE A 161 -5.47 -12.54 -5.58
C ILE A 161 -6.07 -13.96 -5.53
N GLU A 162 -5.99 -14.62 -4.37
CA GLU A 162 -6.58 -15.95 -4.17
C GLU A 162 -8.09 -15.94 -4.36
N ALA A 163 -8.78 -14.94 -3.78
CA ALA A 163 -10.23 -14.76 -3.93
C ALA A 163 -10.65 -14.49 -5.38
N ALA A 164 -9.83 -13.77 -6.16
CA ALA A 164 -10.08 -13.51 -7.57
C ALA A 164 -9.72 -14.69 -8.48
N GLY A 165 -8.79 -15.55 -8.04
CA GLY A 165 -8.15 -16.59 -8.83
C GLY A 165 -7.04 -16.04 -9.74
N ALA A 166 -5.81 -16.54 -9.56
CA ALA A 166 -4.64 -16.16 -10.36
C ALA A 166 -4.61 -16.81 -11.75
N THR A 167 -5.69 -16.62 -12.53
CA THR A 167 -5.88 -17.28 -13.83
C THR A 167 -5.38 -16.48 -15.02
N THR A 168 -5.05 -15.20 -14.81
CA THR A 168 -4.46 -14.33 -15.84
C THR A 168 -2.96 -14.18 -15.59
N PRO A 169 -2.13 -14.00 -16.65
CA PRO A 169 -0.70 -13.74 -16.49
C PRO A 169 -0.40 -12.55 -15.57
N ASP A 170 -1.24 -11.52 -15.61
CA ASP A 170 -1.05 -10.31 -14.80
C ASP A 170 -1.29 -10.52 -13.30
N LEU A 171 -2.30 -11.32 -12.93
CA LEU A 171 -2.51 -11.69 -11.54
C LEU A 171 -1.49 -12.73 -11.08
N PHE A 172 -1.13 -13.68 -11.95
CA PHE A 172 -0.13 -14.70 -11.65
C PHE A 172 1.25 -14.08 -11.35
N ARG A 173 1.65 -13.05 -12.10
CA ARG A 173 2.88 -12.28 -11.83
C ARG A 173 2.90 -11.69 -10.42
N ARG A 174 1.84 -10.98 -10.05
CA ARG A 174 1.70 -10.38 -8.72
C ARG A 174 1.68 -11.45 -7.63
N ALA A 175 1.00 -12.57 -7.88
CA ALA A 175 0.99 -13.72 -6.98
C ALA A 175 2.40 -14.28 -6.76
N PHE A 176 3.18 -14.39 -7.83
CA PHE A 176 4.57 -14.86 -7.78
C PHE A 176 5.45 -13.89 -6.98
N ASP A 177 5.39 -12.60 -7.26
CA ASP A 177 6.17 -11.57 -6.54
C ASP A 177 5.82 -11.53 -5.04
N VAL A 178 4.52 -11.62 -4.70
CA VAL A 178 4.07 -11.75 -3.31
C VAL A 178 4.61 -13.02 -2.66
N ALA A 179 4.59 -14.14 -3.38
CA ALA A 179 5.07 -15.41 -2.85
C ALA A 179 6.57 -15.36 -2.54
N LEU A 180 7.38 -14.71 -3.38
CA LEU A 180 8.81 -14.51 -3.14
C LEU A 180 9.07 -13.72 -1.84
N LEU A 181 8.29 -12.67 -1.58
CA LEU A 181 8.48 -11.82 -0.39
C LEU A 181 7.86 -12.41 0.88
N THR A 182 6.90 -13.33 0.77
CA THR A 182 6.21 -13.96 1.90
C THR A 182 6.78 -15.34 2.28
N GLY A 183 7.78 -15.84 1.54
CA GLY A 183 8.37 -17.16 1.78
C GLY A 183 7.53 -18.33 1.26
N ALA A 184 6.66 -18.07 0.27
CA ALA A 184 5.81 -19.06 -0.39
C ALA A 184 6.33 -19.45 -1.79
N GLU A 185 7.61 -19.22 -2.08
CA GLU A 185 8.22 -19.41 -3.39
C GLU A 185 8.10 -20.84 -3.93
N ASP A 186 8.16 -21.86 -3.07
CA ASP A 186 8.01 -23.26 -3.48
C ASP A 186 6.62 -23.55 -4.01
N ARG A 187 5.59 -23.04 -3.34
CA ARG A 187 4.20 -23.18 -3.77
C ARG A 187 3.96 -22.45 -5.09
N ALA A 188 4.56 -21.26 -5.24
CA ALA A 188 4.45 -20.48 -6.46
C ALA A 188 5.15 -21.14 -7.65
N CYS A 189 6.34 -21.74 -7.43
CA CYS A 189 7.03 -22.49 -8.46
C CYS A 189 6.31 -23.79 -8.85
N GLN A 190 5.68 -24.48 -7.91
CA GLN A 190 4.80 -25.62 -8.25
C GLN A 190 3.61 -25.17 -9.11
N SER A 191 2.95 -24.07 -8.72
CA SER A 191 1.83 -23.50 -9.48
C SER A 191 2.25 -23.09 -10.91
N MET A 192 3.48 -22.60 -11.07
CA MET A 192 4.06 -22.26 -12.37
C MET A 192 4.37 -23.51 -13.21
N ALA A 193 4.82 -24.59 -12.58
CA ALA A 193 5.04 -25.87 -13.27
C ALA A 193 3.72 -26.47 -13.80
N ASP A 194 2.63 -26.32 -13.05
CA ASP A 194 1.30 -26.77 -13.46
C ASP A 194 0.68 -25.88 -14.57
N ALA A 195 1.04 -24.60 -14.60
CA ALA A 195 0.60 -23.64 -15.62
C ALA A 195 1.76 -22.83 -16.26
N PRO A 196 2.65 -23.45 -17.06
CA PRO A 196 3.86 -22.78 -17.58
C PRO A 196 3.58 -21.58 -18.49
N HIS A 197 2.39 -21.53 -19.09
CA HIS A 197 1.96 -20.43 -19.95
C HIS A 197 1.66 -19.13 -19.17
N LEU A 198 1.53 -19.22 -17.83
CA LEU A 198 1.36 -18.06 -16.95
C LEU A 198 2.70 -17.55 -16.39
N ALA A 199 3.83 -18.19 -16.72
CA ALA A 199 5.14 -17.78 -16.24
C ALA A 199 5.41 -16.30 -16.58
N PRO A 200 5.70 -15.44 -15.59
CA PRO A 200 5.68 -13.99 -15.79
C PRO A 200 6.86 -13.51 -16.63
N THR A 201 8.04 -14.10 -16.43
CA THR A 201 9.28 -13.77 -17.13
C THR A 201 10.16 -15.01 -17.31
N VAL A 202 11.11 -14.94 -18.25
CA VAL A 202 12.11 -16.00 -18.45
C VAL A 202 12.95 -16.25 -17.19
N PRO A 203 13.50 -15.22 -16.49
CA PRO A 203 14.18 -15.42 -15.20
C PRO A 203 13.34 -16.16 -14.16
N ALA A 204 12.05 -15.84 -14.03
CA ALA A 204 11.17 -16.53 -13.08
C ALA A 204 11.02 -18.02 -13.40
N ARG A 205 10.92 -18.36 -14.70
CA ARG A 205 10.89 -19.76 -15.15
C ARG A 205 12.20 -20.48 -14.81
N ILE A 206 13.36 -19.85 -15.07
CA ILE A 206 14.68 -20.42 -14.76
C ILE A 206 14.81 -20.66 -13.26
N PHE A 207 14.42 -19.68 -12.44
CA PHE A 207 14.40 -19.80 -10.98
C PHE A 207 13.57 -20.99 -10.52
N CYS A 208 12.35 -21.15 -11.04
CA CYS A 208 11.49 -22.25 -10.65
C CYS A 208 11.97 -23.62 -11.15
N LEU A 209 12.54 -23.72 -12.36
CA LEU A 209 13.17 -24.95 -12.85
C LEU A 209 14.30 -25.41 -11.93
N ALA A 210 15.18 -24.48 -11.55
CA ALA A 210 16.29 -24.75 -10.63
C ALA A 210 15.76 -25.22 -9.26
N ARG A 211 14.75 -24.52 -8.70
CA ARG A 211 14.13 -24.91 -7.42
C ARG A 211 13.46 -26.28 -7.47
N SER A 212 12.88 -26.67 -8.60
CA SER A 212 12.33 -28.02 -8.79
C SER A 212 13.39 -29.09 -9.07
N GLY A 213 14.67 -28.71 -9.19
CA GLY A 213 15.79 -29.62 -9.44
C GLY A 213 16.05 -29.92 -10.93
N ASP A 214 15.41 -29.21 -11.85
CA ASP A 214 15.62 -29.34 -13.30
C ASP A 214 16.70 -28.36 -13.80
N TRP A 215 17.92 -28.57 -13.28
CA TRP A 215 19.09 -27.71 -13.53
C TRP A 215 19.49 -27.68 -15.01
N ASP A 216 19.41 -28.82 -15.69
CA ASP A 216 19.77 -28.94 -17.11
C ASP A 216 18.85 -28.08 -17.98
N THR A 217 17.54 -28.13 -17.74
CA THR A 217 16.57 -27.30 -18.47
C THR A 217 16.74 -25.83 -18.11
N ALA A 218 17.04 -25.49 -16.85
CA ALA A 218 17.33 -24.13 -16.43
C ALA A 218 18.55 -23.56 -17.19
N ALA A 219 19.66 -24.30 -17.24
CA ALA A 219 20.89 -23.90 -17.92
C ALA A 219 20.70 -23.76 -19.45
N LEU A 220 19.95 -24.68 -20.07
CA LEU A 220 19.59 -24.57 -21.49
C LEU A 220 18.71 -23.33 -21.75
N THR A 221 17.77 -23.06 -20.84
CA THR A 221 16.87 -21.90 -20.92
C THR A 221 17.66 -20.59 -20.84
N ILE A 222 18.69 -20.48 -19.98
CA ILE A 222 19.57 -19.30 -19.93
C ILE A 222 20.22 -19.05 -21.30
N ARG A 223 20.92 -20.05 -21.86
CA ARG A 223 21.68 -19.90 -23.11
C ARG A 223 20.79 -19.56 -24.30
N THR A 224 19.63 -20.22 -24.40
CA THR A 224 18.66 -19.97 -25.47
C THR A 224 18.04 -18.58 -25.35
N SER A 225 17.68 -18.16 -24.13
CA SER A 225 17.08 -16.85 -23.87
C SER A 225 18.07 -15.72 -24.14
N ARG A 226 19.35 -15.91 -23.82
CA ARG A 226 20.40 -14.96 -24.16
C ARG A 226 20.54 -14.81 -25.68
N ALA A 227 20.59 -15.92 -26.41
CA ALA A 227 20.70 -15.92 -27.87
C ALA A 227 19.49 -15.23 -28.55
N LEU A 228 18.30 -15.31 -27.93
CA LEU A 228 17.07 -14.65 -28.37
C LEU A 228 16.92 -13.20 -27.86
N ASN A 229 17.90 -12.66 -27.14
CA ASN A 229 17.84 -11.34 -26.48
C ASN A 229 16.65 -11.18 -25.53
N GLN A 230 16.21 -12.27 -24.89
CA GLN A 230 15.15 -12.25 -23.87
C GLN A 230 15.69 -11.96 -22.46
N ILE A 231 17.00 -12.05 -22.26
CA ILE A 231 17.70 -11.67 -21.03
C ILE A 231 18.97 -10.87 -21.35
N THR A 232 19.35 -9.96 -20.44
CA THR A 232 20.58 -9.17 -20.53
C THR A 232 21.81 -9.99 -20.18
N ALA A 233 23.00 -9.47 -20.45
CA ALA A 233 24.26 -10.12 -20.04
C ALA A 233 24.41 -10.20 -18.51
N ASP A 234 23.96 -9.16 -17.80
CA ASP A 234 23.97 -9.14 -16.34
C ASP A 234 23.00 -10.17 -15.75
N GLN A 235 21.80 -10.30 -16.34
CA GLN A 235 20.84 -11.35 -15.98
C GLN A 235 21.37 -12.76 -16.26
N GLU A 236 22.01 -12.98 -17.42
CA GLU A 236 22.68 -14.26 -17.72
C GLU A 236 23.74 -14.59 -16.67
N THR A 237 24.55 -13.60 -16.28
CA THR A 237 25.62 -13.75 -15.29
C THR A 237 25.05 -14.09 -13.92
N LEU A 238 24.04 -13.34 -13.48
CA LEU A 238 23.37 -13.55 -12.21
C LEU A 238 22.68 -14.93 -12.14
N LEU A 239 21.92 -15.31 -13.18
CA LEU A 239 21.23 -16.59 -13.25
C LEU A 239 22.20 -17.77 -13.35
N SER A 240 23.33 -17.61 -14.05
CA SER A 240 24.35 -18.67 -14.12
C SER A 240 25.02 -18.91 -12.76
N ARG A 241 25.32 -17.83 -12.02
CA ARG A 241 25.80 -17.91 -10.63
C ARG A 241 24.80 -18.56 -9.69
N PHE A 242 23.52 -18.30 -9.91
CA PHE A 242 22.45 -18.94 -9.14
C PHE A 242 22.36 -20.46 -9.38
N LEU A 243 22.61 -20.93 -10.62
CA LEU A 243 22.58 -22.36 -10.91
C LEU A 243 23.84 -23.09 -10.42
N ASP A 244 25.00 -22.47 -10.53
CA ASP A 244 26.28 -23.08 -10.20
C ASP A 244 27.23 -22.03 -9.60
N PRO A 245 27.13 -21.74 -8.29
CA PRO A 245 27.94 -20.70 -7.65
C PRO A 245 29.44 -21.02 -7.65
N ASP A 246 29.81 -22.31 -7.64
CA ASP A 246 31.19 -22.77 -7.57
C ASP A 246 32.00 -22.35 -8.82
N LEU A 247 31.36 -22.29 -9.98
CA LEU A 247 31.99 -21.86 -11.24
C LEU A 247 32.42 -20.39 -11.24
N PHE A 248 31.90 -19.58 -10.31
CA PHE A 248 32.13 -18.14 -10.25
C PHE A 248 32.85 -17.71 -8.96
N GLU A 249 33.45 -18.64 -8.23
CA GLU A 249 34.26 -18.33 -7.06
C GLU A 249 35.36 -17.31 -7.39
N GLY A 250 35.40 -16.22 -6.62
CA GLY A 250 36.39 -15.15 -6.77
C GLY A 250 36.10 -14.14 -7.90
N GLU A 251 35.04 -14.34 -8.67
CA GLU A 251 34.61 -13.34 -9.64
C GLU A 251 33.72 -12.25 -9.00
N PRO A 252 33.83 -10.98 -9.45
CA PRO A 252 33.02 -9.90 -8.91
C PRO A 252 31.52 -10.16 -9.15
N VAL A 253 30.71 -9.93 -8.12
CA VAL A 253 29.25 -10.07 -8.20
C VAL A 253 28.70 -8.99 -9.13
N PRO A 254 27.74 -9.31 -10.03
CA PRO A 254 27.10 -8.30 -10.86
C PRO A 254 26.43 -7.22 -10.00
N PRO A 255 26.42 -5.96 -10.44
CA PRO A 255 25.74 -4.89 -9.70
C PRO A 255 24.24 -5.17 -9.61
N ALA A 256 23.64 -4.89 -8.46
CA ALA A 256 22.21 -5.06 -8.27
C ALA A 256 21.41 -4.20 -9.28
N PRO A 257 20.33 -4.73 -9.87
CA PRO A 257 19.48 -3.96 -10.76
C PRO A 257 18.80 -2.80 -10.02
N SER A 258 18.40 -1.78 -10.78
CA SER A 258 17.65 -0.63 -10.25
C SER A 258 16.45 -0.33 -11.16
N PRO A 259 15.21 -0.48 -10.66
CA PRO A 259 14.83 -1.02 -9.35
C PRO A 259 15.19 -2.51 -9.15
N VAL A 260 15.28 -2.92 -7.88
CA VAL A 260 15.41 -4.33 -7.48
C VAL A 260 14.03 -4.98 -7.49
N THR A 261 13.87 -6.11 -8.20
CA THR A 261 12.64 -6.92 -8.12
C THR A 261 12.71 -7.95 -6.99
N PRO A 262 11.57 -8.50 -6.50
CA PRO A 262 11.56 -9.60 -5.54
C PRO A 262 12.35 -10.82 -6.00
N LEU A 263 12.33 -11.12 -7.30
CA LEU A 263 13.10 -12.22 -7.87
C LEU A 263 14.60 -11.94 -7.80
N ASP A 264 15.01 -10.72 -8.16
CA ASP A 264 16.43 -10.31 -8.01
C ASP A 264 16.85 -10.44 -6.56
N TRP A 265 16.08 -9.87 -5.62
CA TRP A 265 16.38 -9.93 -4.19
C TRP A 265 16.53 -11.37 -3.68
N MET A 266 15.66 -12.28 -4.10
CA MET A 266 15.74 -13.70 -3.76
C MET A 266 16.97 -14.38 -4.37
N ILE A 267 17.32 -14.07 -5.62
CA ILE A 267 18.49 -14.65 -6.28
C ILE A 267 19.79 -14.15 -5.61
N TYR A 268 19.89 -12.86 -5.31
CA TYR A 268 21.03 -12.27 -4.59
C TYR A 268 21.22 -12.92 -3.21
N ALA A 269 20.12 -13.13 -2.46
CA ALA A 269 20.18 -13.85 -1.19
C ALA A 269 20.64 -15.32 -1.38
N ALA A 270 20.21 -16.00 -2.45
CA ALA A 270 20.57 -17.39 -2.72
C ALA A 270 22.05 -17.59 -3.10
N ILE A 271 22.68 -16.61 -3.75
CA ILE A 271 24.11 -16.64 -4.10
C ILE A 271 25.03 -16.14 -2.97
N GLY A 272 24.48 -15.86 -1.78
CA GLY A 272 25.26 -15.41 -0.62
C GLY A 272 25.55 -13.91 -0.58
N GLU A 273 24.87 -13.10 -1.40
CA GLU A 273 25.08 -11.66 -1.53
C GLU A 273 23.78 -10.90 -1.21
N PRO A 274 23.21 -11.04 0.00
CA PRO A 274 21.89 -10.48 0.33
C PRO A 274 21.88 -8.95 0.21
N LEU A 275 20.84 -8.43 -0.43
CA LEU A 275 20.65 -7.00 -0.58
C LEU A 275 20.01 -6.40 0.69
N PRO A 276 20.51 -5.26 1.20
CA PRO A 276 19.86 -4.57 2.31
C PRO A 276 18.48 -4.09 1.88
N THR A 277 17.50 -4.20 2.77
CA THR A 277 16.13 -3.68 2.57
C THR A 277 16.00 -2.21 2.96
N GLU A 278 17.05 -1.64 3.55
CA GLU A 278 17.13 -0.21 3.83
C GLU A 278 17.10 0.55 2.50
N GLY A 279 16.09 1.40 2.31
CA GLY A 279 15.86 2.11 1.05
C GLY A 279 15.07 1.33 -0.01
N LEU A 280 14.81 0.03 0.19
CA LEU A 280 13.86 -0.71 -0.65
C LEU A 280 12.41 -0.37 -0.29
N PRO A 281 11.46 -0.54 -1.25
CA PRO A 281 10.03 -0.39 -0.99
C PRO A 281 9.57 -1.22 0.21
N ILE A 282 8.56 -0.74 0.93
CA ILE A 282 8.07 -1.36 2.17
C ILE A 282 7.63 -2.83 2.00
N ALA A 283 7.24 -3.24 0.79
CA ALA A 283 6.98 -4.64 0.45
C ALA A 283 8.13 -5.58 0.86
N PHE A 284 9.39 -5.15 0.71
CA PHE A 284 10.56 -5.95 1.07
C PHE A 284 10.75 -6.09 2.58
N SER A 285 10.18 -5.19 3.40
CA SER A 285 10.21 -5.34 4.86
C SER A 285 9.50 -6.62 5.32
N TYR A 286 8.53 -7.13 4.57
CA TYR A 286 7.83 -8.35 4.95
C TYR A 286 8.76 -9.57 4.96
N ALA A 287 9.67 -9.65 3.99
CA ALA A 287 10.63 -10.73 3.88
C ALA A 287 11.58 -10.79 5.10
N GLU A 288 11.80 -9.65 5.76
CA GLU A 288 12.65 -9.53 6.95
C GLU A 288 11.94 -9.76 8.28
N ILE A 289 10.61 -9.86 8.34
CA ILE A 289 9.92 -10.21 9.59
C ILE A 289 10.19 -11.67 9.99
N GLY A 290 10.47 -12.52 9.01
CA GLY A 290 10.69 -13.95 9.20
C GLY A 290 11.91 -14.29 10.08
N PRO A 291 11.97 -15.51 10.63
CA PRO A 291 13.02 -15.93 11.56
C PRO A 291 14.42 -16.05 10.93
N ARG A 292 14.51 -15.96 9.59
CA ARG A 292 15.78 -15.97 8.84
C ARG A 292 16.58 -14.67 9.02
N ALA A 293 15.89 -13.56 9.29
CA ALA A 293 16.53 -12.27 9.51
C ALA A 293 17.02 -12.10 10.95
N GLY A 294 18.04 -11.25 11.13
CA GLY A 294 18.51 -10.86 12.46
C GLY A 294 17.41 -10.12 13.23
N TRP A 295 17.39 -10.26 14.56
CA TRP A 295 16.30 -9.72 15.40
C TRP A 295 16.12 -8.20 15.27
N LYS A 296 17.20 -7.42 15.15
CA LYS A 296 17.13 -5.97 14.90
C LYS A 296 16.37 -5.66 13.60
N ALA A 297 16.73 -6.32 12.49
CA ALA A 297 16.07 -6.14 11.20
C ALA A 297 14.59 -6.55 11.26
N ARG A 298 14.28 -7.66 11.94
CA ARG A 298 12.89 -8.11 12.19
C ARG A 298 12.07 -7.04 12.90
N ILE A 299 12.64 -6.38 13.92
CA ILE A 299 11.98 -5.30 14.64
C ILE A 299 11.78 -4.09 13.72
N GLU A 300 12.82 -3.59 13.06
CA GLU A 300 12.73 -2.40 12.20
C GLU A 300 11.73 -2.60 11.05
N ALA A 301 11.71 -3.79 10.45
CA ALA A 301 10.72 -4.19 9.46
C ALA A 301 9.29 -4.20 10.02
N ALA A 302 9.10 -4.78 11.20
CA ALA A 302 7.80 -4.83 11.85
C ALA A 302 7.32 -3.45 12.32
N GLU A 303 8.20 -2.56 12.78
CA GLU A 303 7.87 -1.17 13.08
C GLU A 303 7.37 -0.45 11.81
N ARG A 304 8.09 -0.58 10.67
CA ARG A 304 7.69 -0.01 9.38
C ARG A 304 6.31 -0.50 8.93
N LEU A 305 6.07 -1.81 8.98
CA LEU A 305 4.81 -2.42 8.54
C LEU A 305 3.64 -2.16 9.50
N THR A 306 3.91 -2.11 10.81
CA THR A 306 2.88 -1.77 11.82
C THR A 306 2.48 -0.30 11.69
N ARG A 307 3.43 0.60 11.46
CA ARG A 307 3.16 2.01 11.14
C ARG A 307 2.30 2.15 9.88
N ALA A 308 2.59 1.36 8.85
CA ALA A 308 1.77 1.27 7.64
C ALA A 308 0.41 0.57 7.85
N GLY A 309 0.12 0.05 9.05
CA GLY A 309 -1.16 -0.61 9.36
C GLY A 309 -1.38 -1.93 8.60
N THR A 310 -0.32 -2.51 8.02
CA THR A 310 -0.43 -3.71 7.17
C THR A 310 -0.21 -5.01 7.93
N ILE A 311 0.30 -4.94 9.16
CA ILE A 311 0.38 -6.10 10.06
C ILE A 311 -0.33 -5.81 11.41
N PRO A 312 -0.86 -6.84 12.09
CA PRO A 312 -1.50 -6.66 13.39
C PRO A 312 -0.51 -6.17 14.47
N PRO A 313 -0.91 -5.27 15.40
CA PRO A 313 -0.05 -4.80 16.49
C PRO A 313 0.53 -5.90 17.40
N ASN A 314 -0.12 -7.06 17.47
CA ASN A 314 0.39 -8.21 18.24
C ASN A 314 1.71 -8.78 17.68
N VAL A 315 2.00 -8.57 16.39
CA VAL A 315 3.25 -9.03 15.77
C VAL A 315 4.43 -8.25 16.36
N ILE A 316 4.34 -6.91 16.41
CA ILE A 316 5.41 -6.10 17.00
C ILE A 316 5.51 -6.30 18.51
N LEU A 317 4.39 -6.51 19.22
CA LEU A 317 4.41 -6.89 20.63
C LEU A 317 5.24 -8.15 20.85
N GLY A 318 4.97 -9.22 20.09
CA GLY A 318 5.71 -10.47 20.19
C GLY A 318 7.21 -10.31 19.91
N LEU A 319 7.57 -9.47 18.93
CA LEU A 319 8.97 -9.18 18.59
C LEU A 319 9.70 -8.39 19.67
N TYR A 320 9.05 -7.38 20.27
CA TYR A 320 9.60 -6.61 21.37
C TYR A 320 9.76 -7.44 22.63
N THR A 321 8.92 -8.45 22.87
CA THR A 321 9.00 -9.31 24.06
C THR A 321 9.78 -10.61 23.84
N GLU A 322 10.37 -10.82 22.66
CA GLU A 322 10.98 -12.12 22.30
C GLU A 322 12.20 -12.44 23.17
N ARG A 323 13.05 -11.45 23.47
CA ARG A 323 14.36 -11.61 24.14
C ARG A 323 14.75 -10.35 24.90
N ASP A 324 15.74 -10.44 25.77
CA ASP A 324 16.35 -9.26 26.40
C ASP A 324 17.06 -8.38 25.35
N PRO A 325 17.05 -7.03 25.50
CA PRO A 325 17.73 -6.13 24.57
C PRO A 325 19.21 -6.50 24.41
N ALA A 326 19.66 -6.63 23.16
CA ALA A 326 21.01 -7.12 22.87
C ALA A 326 22.12 -6.09 23.13
N ALA A 327 21.77 -4.80 23.17
CA ALA A 327 22.68 -3.69 23.43
C ALA A 327 21.89 -2.47 23.97
N SER A 328 22.55 -1.31 24.11
CA SER A 328 21.91 -0.02 24.39
C SER A 328 21.80 0.82 23.13
N GLY A 329 20.81 1.72 23.07
CA GLY A 329 20.65 2.71 22.00
C GLY A 329 19.67 2.28 20.90
N GLY A 330 18.99 3.27 20.32
CA GLY A 330 18.10 3.10 19.17
C GLY A 330 16.97 2.12 19.45
N VAL A 331 16.84 1.10 18.59
CA VAL A 331 15.83 0.02 18.71
C VAL A 331 15.84 -0.61 20.11
N TRP A 332 17.01 -0.79 20.72
CA TRP A 332 17.11 -1.51 21.99
C TRP A 332 16.56 -0.73 23.18
N ASP A 333 16.67 0.61 23.16
CA ASP A 333 16.06 1.44 24.20
C ASP A 333 14.53 1.40 24.09
N ARG A 334 13.99 1.34 22.87
CA ARG A 334 12.55 1.15 22.65
C ARG A 334 12.08 -0.21 23.18
N VAL A 335 12.81 -1.28 22.86
CA VAL A 335 12.52 -2.64 23.36
C VAL A 335 12.55 -2.65 24.88
N ALA A 336 13.59 -2.09 25.51
CA ALA A 336 13.71 -2.04 26.97
C ALA A 336 12.55 -1.28 27.63
N ALA A 337 12.21 -0.09 27.13
CA ALA A 337 11.09 0.70 27.64
C ALA A 337 9.76 -0.03 27.48
N PHE A 338 9.54 -0.68 26.34
CA PHE A 338 8.34 -1.47 26.08
C PHE A 338 8.22 -2.65 27.04
N GLN A 339 9.29 -3.43 27.23
CA GLN A 339 9.30 -4.57 28.15
C GLN A 339 9.10 -4.15 29.60
N ALA A 340 9.70 -3.04 30.04
CA ALA A 340 9.52 -2.53 31.39
C ALA A 340 8.06 -2.12 31.66
N PHE A 341 7.40 -1.52 30.66
CA PHE A 341 5.99 -1.18 30.71
C PHE A 341 5.08 -2.42 30.66
N ASP A 342 5.32 -3.33 29.73
CA ASP A 342 4.54 -4.56 29.55
C ASP A 342 4.58 -5.44 30.81
N ALA A 343 5.76 -5.60 31.42
CA ALA A 343 5.90 -6.30 32.69
C ALA A 343 5.12 -5.64 33.84
N ALA A 344 5.04 -4.30 33.87
CA ALA A 344 4.23 -3.58 34.86
C ALA A 344 2.73 -3.78 34.62
N MET A 345 2.29 -3.79 33.36
CA MET A 345 0.90 -4.08 32.96
C MET A 345 0.50 -5.51 33.32
N MET A 346 1.35 -6.51 33.01
CA MET A 346 1.09 -7.91 33.37
C MET A 346 1.02 -8.14 34.88
N ALA A 347 1.83 -7.41 35.66
CA ALA A 347 1.79 -7.48 37.11
C ALA A 347 0.58 -6.77 37.75
N GLY A 348 -0.15 -5.94 36.99
CA GLY A 348 -1.23 -5.10 37.52
C GLY A 348 -0.75 -4.02 38.49
N ASP A 349 0.54 -3.65 38.45
CA ASP A 349 1.15 -2.70 39.37
C ASP A 349 0.98 -1.27 38.85
N ALA A 350 -0.10 -0.61 39.29
CA ALA A 350 -0.43 0.76 38.86
C ALA A 350 0.70 1.77 39.13
N ALA A 351 1.48 1.60 40.21
CA ALA A 351 2.59 2.50 40.53
C ALA A 351 3.74 2.33 39.53
N ARG A 352 4.06 1.08 39.16
CA ARG A 352 5.06 0.80 38.13
C ARG A 352 4.59 1.23 36.75
N VAL A 353 3.33 1.00 36.39
CA VAL A 353 2.74 1.49 35.13
C VAL A 353 2.84 3.01 35.06
N GLN A 354 2.52 3.72 36.13
CA GLN A 354 2.64 5.17 36.20
C GLN A 354 4.09 5.66 36.00
N ALA A 355 5.09 4.89 36.44
CA ALA A 355 6.50 5.22 36.27
C ALA A 355 7.02 4.93 34.85
N THR A 356 6.55 3.88 34.19
CA THR A 356 7.08 3.42 32.88
C THR A 356 6.29 3.96 31.68
N LEU A 357 5.00 4.30 31.85
CA LEU A 357 4.13 4.76 30.76
C LEU A 357 4.68 6.00 30.02
N PRO A 358 5.23 7.05 30.68
CA PRO A 358 5.75 8.21 29.96
C PRO A 358 6.91 7.88 29.01
N GLU A 359 7.82 7.01 29.42
CA GLU A 359 8.97 6.63 28.61
C GLU A 359 8.56 5.79 27.41
N VAL A 360 7.79 4.71 27.61
CA VAL A 360 7.35 3.87 26.49
C VAL A 360 6.50 4.67 25.50
N TRP A 361 5.67 5.60 25.98
CA TRP A 361 4.86 6.44 25.10
C TRP A 361 5.73 7.31 24.19
N ALA A 362 6.73 7.99 24.75
CA ALA A 362 7.69 8.77 23.97
C ALA A 362 8.43 7.88 22.94
N ARG A 363 8.83 6.67 23.34
CA ARG A 363 9.46 5.70 22.43
C ARG A 363 8.55 5.26 21.28
N MET A 364 7.24 5.13 21.53
CA MET A 364 6.29 4.80 20.46
C MET A 364 6.05 6.00 19.54
N GLN A 365 6.07 7.24 20.06
CA GLN A 365 5.98 8.47 19.25
C GLN A 365 7.18 8.61 18.30
N GLU A 366 8.41 8.30 18.76
CA GLU A 366 9.64 8.35 17.95
C GLU A 366 9.56 7.52 16.66
N VAL A 367 8.79 6.44 16.66
CA VAL A 367 8.61 5.53 15.52
C VAL A 367 7.18 5.46 15.00
N GLU A 368 6.34 6.41 15.44
CA GLU A 368 4.97 6.58 14.95
C GLU A 368 4.04 5.37 15.20
N LEU A 369 4.22 4.70 16.35
CA LEU A 369 3.45 3.54 16.80
C LEU A 369 2.41 3.85 17.87
N GLU A 370 1.97 5.11 17.99
CA GLU A 370 1.01 5.56 19.01
C GLU A 370 -0.34 4.83 18.91
N VAL A 371 -0.89 4.70 17.70
CA VAL A 371 -2.19 4.04 17.46
C VAL A 371 -2.11 2.51 17.64
N PRO A 372 -1.08 1.81 17.14
CA PRO A 372 -0.82 0.41 17.49
C PRO A 372 -0.71 0.18 19.01
N PHE A 373 0.05 1.03 19.71
CA PHE A 373 0.17 0.97 21.17
C PHE A 373 -1.19 1.18 21.87
N ALA A 374 -1.97 2.16 21.41
CA ALA A 374 -3.33 2.42 21.88
C ALA A 374 -4.28 1.25 21.64
N THR A 375 -4.15 0.55 20.51
CA THR A 375 -4.95 -0.63 20.21
C THR A 375 -4.65 -1.77 21.19
N LEU A 376 -3.39 -1.95 21.58
CA LEU A 376 -2.97 -2.99 22.52
C LEU A 376 -3.36 -2.67 23.97
N PHE A 377 -3.08 -1.44 24.44
CA PHE A 377 -3.13 -1.12 25.86
C PHE A 377 -4.22 -0.13 26.27
N GLY A 378 -4.88 0.53 25.31
CA GLY A 378 -5.82 1.62 25.58
C GLY A 378 -6.95 1.24 26.52
N LYS A 379 -7.53 0.04 26.38
CA LYS A 379 -8.56 -0.47 27.29
C LYS A 379 -8.02 -0.67 28.71
N ALA A 380 -6.92 -1.42 28.85
CA ALA A 380 -6.36 -1.80 30.13
C ALA A 380 -5.90 -0.57 30.94
N LEU A 381 -5.35 0.45 30.27
CA LEU A 381 -4.97 1.70 30.92
C LEU A 381 -6.16 2.47 31.53
N GLN A 382 -7.38 2.34 30.98
CA GLN A 382 -8.59 2.95 31.56
C GLN A 382 -9.11 2.24 32.81
N GLU A 383 -8.56 1.08 33.16
CA GLU A 383 -8.95 0.30 34.34
C GLU A 383 -8.03 0.57 35.54
N LEU A 384 -6.93 1.31 35.34
CA LEU A 384 -5.94 1.62 36.37
C LEU A 384 -6.17 3.01 36.97
N PRO A 385 -5.95 3.19 38.29
CA PRO A 385 -6.08 4.48 38.97
C PRO A 385 -4.82 5.35 38.75
N LEU A 386 -4.54 5.69 37.49
CA LEU A 386 -3.38 6.52 37.12
C LEU A 386 -3.61 7.99 37.49
N THR A 387 -2.52 8.72 37.77
CA THR A 387 -2.54 10.13 38.16
C THR A 387 -1.49 10.96 37.42
N GLY A 388 -1.63 12.29 37.44
CA GLY A 388 -0.65 13.22 36.87
C GLY A 388 -0.40 12.99 35.36
N THR A 389 0.87 13.01 34.96
CA THR A 389 1.28 12.83 33.55
C THR A 389 0.82 11.47 33.00
N ALA A 390 0.89 10.40 33.77
CA ALA A 390 0.47 9.08 33.31
C ALA A 390 -1.04 9.02 33.02
N ALA A 391 -1.87 9.70 33.82
CA ALA A 391 -3.31 9.81 33.53
C ALA A 391 -3.60 10.57 32.23
N SER A 392 -2.87 11.66 31.98
CA SER A 392 -2.98 12.43 30.73
C SER A 392 -2.57 11.59 29.51
N ILE A 393 -1.46 10.85 29.60
CA ILE A 393 -1.04 9.92 28.55
C ILE A 393 -2.08 8.81 28.36
N ALA A 394 -2.53 8.16 29.43
CA ALA A 394 -3.55 7.12 29.37
C ALA A 394 -4.85 7.61 28.71
N PHE A 395 -5.26 8.85 28.98
CA PHE A 395 -6.39 9.47 28.31
C PHE A 395 -6.16 9.61 26.80
N ARG A 396 -5.02 10.15 26.35
CA ARG A 396 -4.66 10.26 24.93
C ARG A 396 -4.57 8.89 24.25
N VAL A 397 -3.95 7.91 24.89
CA VAL A 397 -3.88 6.51 24.43
C VAL A 397 -5.30 5.94 24.29
N GLY A 398 -6.17 6.19 25.27
CA GLY A 398 -7.57 5.75 25.22
C GLY A 398 -8.33 6.35 24.03
N LEU A 399 -8.14 7.65 23.75
CA LEU A 399 -8.75 8.36 22.63
C LEU A 399 -8.28 7.87 21.25
N LEU A 400 -7.05 7.39 21.14
CA LEU A 400 -6.51 6.79 19.91
C LEU A 400 -6.90 5.32 19.72
N SER A 401 -7.57 4.71 20.72
CA SER A 401 -7.98 3.31 20.69
C SER A 401 -9.45 3.16 20.27
N PRO A 402 -9.92 1.92 19.99
CA PRO A 402 -11.35 1.63 19.86
C PRO A 402 -12.20 2.00 21.10
N GLN A 403 -11.57 2.34 22.23
CA GLN A 403 -12.21 2.72 23.50
C GLN A 403 -12.30 4.24 23.70
N ALA A 404 -12.21 5.05 22.64
CA ALA A 404 -12.20 6.52 22.73
C ALA A 404 -13.38 7.08 23.55
N GLU A 405 -14.60 6.58 23.33
CA GLU A 405 -15.78 7.01 24.10
C GLU A 405 -15.68 6.65 25.58
N LEU A 406 -15.16 5.46 25.90
CA LEU A 406 -14.95 5.03 27.29
C LEU A 406 -13.93 5.93 27.99
N ALA A 407 -12.82 6.21 27.32
CA ALA A 407 -11.77 7.10 27.83
C ALA A 407 -12.31 8.51 28.07
N ALA A 408 -13.07 9.06 27.12
CA ALA A 408 -13.70 10.36 27.23
C ALA A 408 -14.69 10.47 28.40
N ARG A 409 -15.48 9.43 28.67
CA ARG A 409 -16.46 9.43 29.79
C ARG A 409 -15.80 9.26 31.15
N ARG A 410 -14.62 8.63 31.22
CA ARG A 410 -13.89 8.38 32.47
C ARG A 410 -12.93 9.49 32.85
N HIS A 411 -12.46 10.26 31.87
CA HIS A 411 -11.56 11.37 32.11
C HIS A 411 -12.32 12.59 32.61
N ALA A 412 -11.77 13.27 33.62
CA ALA A 412 -12.21 14.59 34.02
C ALA A 412 -11.30 15.63 33.34
N PRO A 413 -11.79 16.38 32.33
CA PRO A 413 -10.94 17.31 31.60
C PRO A 413 -10.26 18.32 32.50
N THR A 414 -8.94 18.48 32.34
CA THR A 414 -8.14 19.40 33.16
C THR A 414 -7.89 20.75 32.50
N ASN A 415 -8.10 20.83 31.19
CA ASN A 415 -7.85 22.00 30.35
C ASN A 415 -8.81 22.01 29.15
N THR A 416 -8.78 23.09 28.36
CA THR A 416 -9.67 23.27 27.19
C THR A 416 -9.46 22.21 26.10
N GLU A 417 -8.22 21.77 25.89
CA GLU A 417 -7.89 20.75 24.89
C GLU A 417 -8.47 19.39 25.29
N ASP A 418 -8.26 18.96 26.54
CA ASP A 418 -8.86 17.74 27.09
C ASP A 418 -10.40 17.76 26.94
N ALA A 419 -11.02 18.90 27.23
CA ALA A 419 -12.47 19.05 27.16
C ALA A 419 -12.97 18.94 25.72
N PHE A 420 -12.24 19.53 24.77
CA PHE A 420 -12.55 19.43 23.35
C PHE A 420 -12.36 18.01 22.81
N LEU A 421 -11.26 17.34 23.16
CA LEU A 421 -10.98 15.96 22.77
C LEU A 421 -12.03 14.98 23.33
N ALA A 422 -12.41 15.13 24.60
CA ALA A 422 -13.46 14.32 25.22
C ALA A 422 -14.82 14.53 24.52
N ALA A 423 -15.19 15.78 24.26
CA ALA A 423 -16.42 16.11 23.54
C ALA A 423 -16.43 15.55 22.11
N LEU A 424 -15.29 15.63 21.41
CA LEU A 424 -15.12 15.06 20.08
C LEU A 424 -15.35 13.55 20.09
N ALA A 425 -14.76 12.82 21.04
CA ALA A 425 -14.90 11.38 21.15
C ALA A 425 -16.34 10.90 21.39
N VAL A 426 -17.17 11.66 22.12
CA VAL A 426 -18.58 11.31 22.41
C VAL A 426 -19.60 11.95 21.46
N SER A 427 -19.16 12.46 20.30
CA SER A 427 -20.01 13.11 19.29
C SER A 427 -20.69 14.41 19.75
N ASP A 428 -20.09 15.14 20.70
CA ASP A 428 -20.59 16.43 21.22
C ASP A 428 -19.61 17.59 20.98
N ALA A 429 -18.75 17.48 19.96
CA ALA A 429 -17.71 18.47 19.65
C ALA A 429 -18.25 19.91 19.49
N THR A 430 -19.53 20.07 19.15
CA THR A 430 -20.18 21.36 18.92
C THR A 430 -20.45 22.14 20.21
N SER A 431 -20.47 21.49 21.37
CA SER A 431 -20.70 22.13 22.66
C SER A 431 -19.40 22.61 23.33
N ALA A 432 -18.26 22.06 22.92
CA ALA A 432 -16.95 22.39 23.49
C ALA A 432 -16.34 23.68 22.90
N VAL A 433 -15.50 24.34 23.69
CA VAL A 433 -14.71 25.49 23.21
C VAL A 433 -13.48 24.97 22.47
N PRO A 434 -13.27 25.31 21.19
CA PRO A 434 -12.09 24.85 20.44
C PRO A 434 -10.82 25.55 20.96
N PRO A 435 -9.76 24.80 21.35
CA PRO A 435 -8.53 25.38 21.90
C PRO A 435 -7.71 26.19 20.89
N ASP A 436 -7.79 25.89 19.59
CA ASP A 436 -6.94 26.51 18.56
C ASP A 436 -7.65 26.66 17.18
N SER A 437 -6.89 27.01 16.15
CA SER A 437 -7.40 27.11 14.76
C SER A 437 -7.78 25.76 14.15
N LEU A 438 -7.06 24.69 14.47
CA LEU A 438 -7.37 23.34 14.00
C LEU A 438 -8.68 22.84 14.59
N ALA A 439 -8.85 22.94 15.91
CA ALA A 439 -10.06 22.57 16.60
C ALA A 439 -11.28 23.35 16.10
N ARG A 440 -11.11 24.63 15.71
CA ARG A 440 -12.17 25.40 15.04
C ARG A 440 -12.53 24.83 13.67
N ALA A 441 -11.54 24.46 12.86
CA ALA A 441 -11.75 23.84 11.55
C ALA A 441 -12.45 22.47 11.66
N ILE A 442 -12.04 21.65 12.63
CA ILE A 442 -12.69 20.38 12.98
C ILE A 442 -14.12 20.64 13.41
N GLN A 443 -14.34 21.51 14.40
CA GLN A 443 -15.68 21.82 14.92
C GLN A 443 -16.63 22.32 13.82
N ALA A 444 -16.15 23.11 12.87
CA ALA A 444 -16.95 23.57 11.73
C ALA A 444 -17.50 22.38 10.91
N ALA A 445 -16.66 21.38 10.60
CA ALA A 445 -17.08 20.17 9.89
C ALA A 445 -18.12 19.34 10.67
N PHE A 446 -18.03 19.32 12.01
CA PHE A 446 -18.99 18.62 12.85
C PHE A 446 -20.31 19.39 13.04
N ARG A 447 -20.26 20.73 13.05
CA ARG A 447 -21.43 21.60 13.24
C ARG A 447 -22.31 21.71 12.00
N ALA A 448 -21.70 21.95 10.85
CA ALA A 448 -22.39 22.16 9.59
C ALA A 448 -21.50 21.63 8.46
N PRO A 449 -21.54 20.31 8.17
CA PRO A 449 -20.66 19.72 7.18
C PRO A 449 -20.87 20.37 5.80
N ALA A 450 -19.79 20.89 5.23
CA ALA A 450 -19.77 21.59 3.95
C ALA A 450 -18.54 21.13 3.13
N PRO A 451 -18.72 20.26 2.13
CA PRO A 451 -17.64 19.82 1.25
C PRO A 451 -17.36 20.86 0.16
N SER A 452 -16.28 20.67 -0.59
CA SER A 452 -16.04 21.48 -1.80
C SER A 452 -17.12 21.22 -2.86
N THR A 453 -17.27 22.13 -3.82
CA THR A 453 -18.23 21.97 -4.93
C THR A 453 -17.96 20.74 -5.79
N GLU A 454 -16.68 20.43 -5.99
CA GLU A 454 -16.24 19.23 -6.73
C GLU A 454 -16.60 17.95 -5.97
N ALA A 455 -16.33 17.92 -4.66
CA ALA A 455 -16.70 16.79 -3.81
C ALA A 455 -18.21 16.59 -3.72
N GLN A 456 -19.00 17.67 -3.66
CA GLN A 456 -20.46 17.59 -3.68
C GLN A 456 -20.96 16.97 -4.99
N ALA A 457 -20.37 17.34 -6.13
CA ALA A 457 -20.72 16.76 -7.43
C ALA A 457 -20.45 15.25 -7.51
N LEU A 458 -19.40 14.75 -6.84
CA LEU A 458 -19.14 13.31 -6.73
C LEU A 458 -20.24 12.60 -5.93
N LEU A 459 -20.67 13.16 -4.80
CA LEU A 459 -21.76 12.59 -4.02
C LEU A 459 -23.08 12.59 -4.80
N ASP A 460 -23.41 13.70 -5.45
CA ASP A 460 -24.64 13.85 -6.24
C ASP A 460 -24.65 12.90 -7.45
N GLY A 461 -23.47 12.59 -8.00
CA GLY A 461 -23.27 11.63 -9.08
C GLY A 461 -23.19 10.16 -8.66
N ASN A 462 -23.46 9.82 -7.39
CA ASN A 462 -23.29 8.49 -6.81
C ASN A 462 -21.87 7.91 -6.94
N ARG A 463 -20.83 8.76 -6.93
CA ARG A 463 -19.40 8.40 -6.99
C ARG A 463 -18.76 8.45 -5.60
N LYS A 464 -19.36 7.75 -4.63
CA LYS A 464 -18.99 7.87 -3.19
C LYS A 464 -17.56 7.45 -2.90
N GLY A 465 -17.05 6.39 -3.54
CA GLY A 465 -15.67 5.93 -3.37
C GLY A 465 -14.67 7.00 -3.75
N GLU A 466 -14.90 7.68 -4.86
CA GLU A 466 -14.07 8.79 -5.30
C GLU A 466 -14.17 10.00 -4.37
N ALA A 467 -15.37 10.30 -3.88
CA ALA A 467 -15.56 11.35 -2.87
C ALA A 467 -14.78 11.03 -1.58
N ILE A 468 -14.71 9.76 -1.17
CA ILE A 468 -13.94 9.34 0.01
C ILE A 468 -12.43 9.52 -0.24
N VAL A 469 -11.91 9.16 -1.42
CA VAL A 469 -10.49 9.42 -1.75
C VAL A 469 -10.18 10.91 -1.70
N VAL A 470 -11.05 11.76 -2.27
CA VAL A 470 -10.91 13.22 -2.16
C VAL A 470 -10.93 13.69 -0.70
N ALA A 471 -11.75 13.09 0.15
CA ALA A 471 -11.79 13.42 1.58
C ALA A 471 -10.46 13.11 2.28
N ILE A 472 -9.89 11.94 1.98
CA ILE A 472 -8.59 11.51 2.50
C ILE A 472 -7.50 12.51 2.08
N ASP A 473 -7.39 12.78 0.77
CA ASP A 473 -6.37 13.69 0.22
C ASP A 473 -6.49 15.13 0.77
N ASN A 474 -7.72 15.61 0.97
CA ASN A 474 -7.97 16.93 1.57
C ASN A 474 -7.48 17.00 3.04
N ILE A 475 -7.69 15.94 3.81
CA ILE A 475 -7.26 15.89 5.21
C ILE A 475 -5.74 15.72 5.30
N ALA A 476 -5.13 14.91 4.42
CA ALA A 476 -3.68 14.75 4.34
C ALA A 476 -2.97 16.11 4.11
N ARG A 477 -3.46 16.93 3.17
CA ARG A 477 -2.99 18.32 2.99
C ARG A 477 -3.22 19.20 4.24
N GLY A 478 -4.25 18.89 5.02
CA GLY A 478 -4.53 19.54 6.29
C GLY A 478 -3.51 19.27 7.40
N VAL A 479 -2.85 18.11 7.38
CA VAL A 479 -1.70 17.82 8.25
C VAL A 479 -0.57 18.83 7.97
N GLN A 480 -0.41 19.26 6.71
CA GLN A 480 0.58 20.25 6.26
C GLN A 480 0.13 21.72 6.45
N GLY A 481 -0.99 21.96 7.14
CA GLY A 481 -1.48 23.30 7.51
C GLY A 481 -2.69 23.81 6.72
N ASP A 482 -3.23 23.05 5.77
CA ASP A 482 -4.47 23.40 5.06
C ASP A 482 -5.72 23.13 5.93
N LEU A 483 -6.04 24.07 6.81
CA LEU A 483 -7.22 23.97 7.68
C LEU A 483 -8.55 23.90 6.91
N ARG A 484 -8.59 24.46 5.70
CA ARG A 484 -9.78 24.36 4.84
C ARG A 484 -9.96 22.94 4.36
N GLY A 485 -8.88 22.30 3.90
CA GLY A 485 -8.85 20.88 3.54
C GLY A 485 -9.33 19.97 4.69
N VAL A 486 -8.94 20.26 5.94
CA VAL A 486 -9.47 19.55 7.12
C VAL A 486 -10.98 19.67 7.22
N THR A 487 -11.54 20.88 7.15
CA THR A 487 -12.99 21.10 7.26
C THR A 487 -13.74 20.41 6.12
N GLU A 488 -13.29 20.59 4.87
CA GLU A 488 -13.95 20.02 3.69
C GLU A 488 -13.88 18.49 3.68
N GLY A 489 -12.72 17.90 3.98
CA GLY A 489 -12.53 16.45 4.01
C GLY A 489 -13.29 15.78 5.15
N LEU A 490 -13.24 16.31 6.37
CA LEU A 490 -14.05 15.78 7.49
C LEU A 490 -15.55 15.91 7.20
N SER A 491 -15.99 17.02 6.60
CA SER A 491 -17.38 17.18 6.16
C SER A 491 -17.79 16.10 5.16
N LEU A 492 -16.91 15.81 4.20
CA LEU A 492 -17.15 14.82 3.15
C LEU A 492 -17.24 13.39 3.70
N LEU A 493 -16.36 13.00 4.64
CA LEU A 493 -16.47 11.71 5.33
C LEU A 493 -17.82 11.58 6.06
N ARG A 494 -18.27 12.64 6.74
CA ARG A 494 -19.57 12.63 7.44
C ARG A 494 -20.75 12.51 6.48
N LEU A 495 -20.73 13.27 5.38
CA LEU A 495 -21.77 13.19 4.35
C LEU A 495 -21.78 11.83 3.62
N ALA A 496 -20.63 11.16 3.54
CA ALA A 496 -20.53 9.78 3.06
C ALA A 496 -21.00 8.72 4.08
N GLY A 497 -21.41 9.12 5.29
CA GLY A 497 -21.86 8.22 6.36
C GLY A 497 -20.76 7.65 7.24
N LEU A 498 -19.51 8.13 7.10
CA LEU A 498 -18.33 7.63 7.82
C LEU A 498 -18.05 8.44 9.10
N GLU A 499 -19.08 8.67 9.91
CA GLU A 499 -19.01 9.49 11.13
C GLU A 499 -17.93 9.00 12.12
N SER A 500 -17.81 7.67 12.30
CA SER A 500 -16.80 7.08 13.19
C SER A 500 -15.37 7.25 12.66
N VAL A 501 -15.17 7.28 11.34
CA VAL A 501 -13.86 7.55 10.74
C VAL A 501 -13.54 9.02 10.91
N ALA A 502 -14.46 9.93 10.56
CA ALA A 502 -14.27 11.36 10.72
C ALA A 502 -13.89 11.74 12.16
N ARG A 503 -14.52 11.11 13.17
CA ARG A 503 -14.22 11.33 14.58
C ARG A 503 -12.82 10.87 14.96
N ARG A 504 -12.42 9.66 14.55
CA ARG A 504 -11.07 9.12 14.82
C ARG A 504 -10.01 9.95 14.13
N THR A 505 -10.21 10.31 12.86
CA THR A 505 -9.30 11.20 12.13
C THR A 505 -9.16 12.56 12.80
N ALA A 506 -10.26 13.14 13.31
CA ALA A 506 -10.22 14.40 14.03
C ALA A 506 -9.46 14.31 15.36
N LEU A 507 -9.57 13.18 16.09
CA LEU A 507 -8.77 12.91 17.29
C LEU A 507 -7.28 12.77 16.93
N GLU A 508 -6.97 12.01 15.88
CA GLU A 508 -5.60 11.82 15.40
C GLU A 508 -4.95 13.13 14.94
N LEU A 509 -5.68 14.00 14.22
CA LEU A 509 -5.22 15.34 13.83
C LEU A 509 -4.79 16.21 15.01
N MET A 510 -5.43 16.01 16.17
CA MET A 510 -5.16 16.78 17.39
C MET A 510 -4.10 16.15 18.28
N ILE A 511 -4.03 14.82 18.33
CA ILE A 511 -3.16 14.09 19.26
C ILE A 511 -1.81 13.72 18.62
N LEU A 512 -1.80 13.38 17.33
CA LEU A 512 -0.58 12.94 16.65
C LEU A 512 0.18 14.17 16.13
N GLU A 513 1.43 14.32 16.60
CA GLU A 513 2.32 15.41 16.21
C GLU A 513 2.94 15.11 14.83
N ARG A 514 2.14 15.25 13.76
CA ARG A 514 2.56 14.97 12.38
C ARG A 514 2.92 16.21 11.56
N ARG A 515 3.07 17.36 12.23
CA ARG A 515 3.15 18.69 11.58
C ARG A 515 4.58 19.19 11.28
N GLY A 516 5.60 18.38 11.53
CA GLY A 516 7.00 18.79 11.40
C GLY A 516 7.50 19.59 12.60
#